data_AF-A0A7J9V9Y3-F1
#
_entry.id   AF-A0A7J9V9Y3-F1
#
_cell.length_a   1.000
_cell.length_b   1.000
_cell.length_c   1.000
_cell.angle_alpha   90.00
_cell.angle_beta   90.00
_cell.angle_gamma   90.00
#
_symmetry.space_group_name_H-M   'P 1'
#
loop_
_entity.id
_entity.type
_entity.pdbx_description
1 polymer ?
#
loop_
_entity_poly.entity_id
_entity_poly.type
_entity_poly.pdbx_seq_one_letter_code
_entity_poly.pdbx_strand_id
1 'polypeptide(L)'
;MSLDGLHHALAAVHAGLSDANAQLTSATRLLEQARRAMRDAQLAHAGGEPWLPKQLDAALDELERQRGVIADAGDLLDTYQARL
;
A
#
# COMPACT_ATOMS: atom_id res chain seq x y z
N MET A 1 -17.77 -9.10 -26.66
CA MET A 1 -16.51 -8.36 -26.51
C MET A 1 -15.50 -8.91 -27.50
N SER A 2 -14.68 -8.07 -28.14
CA SER A 2 -13.56 -8.54 -28.95
C SER A 2 -12.37 -8.93 -28.06
N LEU A 3 -11.49 -9.79 -28.57
CA LEU A 3 -10.24 -10.17 -27.89
C LEU A 3 -9.38 -8.93 -27.56
N ASP A 4 -9.29 -7.99 -28.50
CA ASP A 4 -8.58 -6.72 -28.28
C ASP A 4 -9.19 -5.87 -27.17
N GLY A 5 -10.53 -5.86 -27.06
CA GLY A 5 -11.23 -5.17 -25.99
C GLY A 5 -10.98 -5.80 -24.62
N LEU A 6 -10.80 -7.12 -24.56
CA LEU A 6 -10.42 -7.82 -23.33
C LEU A 6 -8.97 -7.52 -22.93
N HIS A 7 -8.03 -7.58 -23.88
CA HIS A 7 -6.64 -7.21 -23.62
C HIS A 7 -6.49 -5.77 -23.13
N HIS A 8 -7.22 -4.84 -23.74
CA HIS A 8 -7.19 -3.44 -23.33
C HIS A 8 -7.72 -3.25 -21.91
N ALA A 9 -8.84 -3.90 -21.58
CA ALA A 9 -9.42 -3.85 -20.23
C ALA A 9 -8.46 -4.45 -19.19
N LEU A 10 -7.82 -5.59 -19.47
CA LEU A 10 -6.86 -6.21 -18.56
C LEU A 10 -5.62 -5.33 -18.36
N ALA A 11 -5.08 -4.74 -19.43
CA ALA A 11 -3.95 -3.81 -19.33
C ALA A 11 -4.28 -2.59 -18.46
N ALA A 12 -5.49 -2.04 -18.57
CA ALA A 12 -5.95 -0.94 -17.73
C ALA A 12 -6.04 -1.34 -16.25
N VAL A 13 -6.50 -2.56 -15.95
CA VAL A 13 -6.54 -3.08 -14.57
C VAL A 13 -5.12 -3.26 -14.01
N HIS A 14 -4.18 -3.81 -14.79
CA HIS A 14 -2.78 -3.93 -14.35
C HIS A 14 -2.15 -2.57 -14.04
N ALA A 15 -2.37 -1.58 -14.89
CA ALA A 15 -1.90 -0.22 -14.65
C ALA A 15 -2.48 0.34 -13.34
N GLY A 16 -3.79 0.17 -13.12
CA GLY A 16 -4.45 0.60 -11.89
C GLY A 16 -3.92 -0.09 -10.62
N LEU A 17 -3.63 -1.40 -10.69
CA LEU A 17 -3.03 -2.13 -9.56
C LEU A 17 -1.61 -1.66 -9.26
N SER A 18 -0.80 -1.41 -10.29
CA SER A 18 0.55 -0.85 -10.15
C SER A 18 0.51 0.53 -9.50
N ASP A 19 -0.38 1.42 -9.96
CA ASP A 19 -0.55 2.76 -9.41
C ASP A 19 -1.01 2.71 -7.95
N ALA A 20 -1.98 1.83 -7.64
CA ALA A 20 -2.45 1.65 -6.26
C ALA A 20 -1.33 1.15 -5.34
N ASN A 21 -0.49 0.22 -5.79
CA ASN A 21 0.66 -0.25 -5.03
C ASN A 21 1.69 0.86 -4.77
N ALA A 22 1.94 1.72 -5.77
CA ALA A 22 2.82 2.87 -5.63
C ALA A 22 2.27 3.88 -4.60
N GLN A 23 0.96 4.14 -4.62
CA GLN A 23 0.30 5.01 -3.63
C GLN A 23 0.37 4.44 -2.22
N LEU A 24 0.10 3.14 -2.03
CA LEU A 24 0.22 2.47 -0.73
C LEU A 24 1.66 2.51 -0.19
N THR A 25 2.65 2.30 -1.06
CA THR A 25 4.07 2.40 -0.70
C THR A 25 4.42 3.81 -0.23
N SER A 26 3.95 4.84 -0.94
CA SER A 26 4.15 6.23 -0.56
C SER A 26 3.46 6.58 0.75
N ALA A 27 2.21 6.13 0.95
CA ALA A 27 1.44 6.34 2.17
C ALA A 27 2.12 5.71 3.39
N THR A 28 2.60 4.46 3.24
CA THR A 28 3.34 3.75 4.29
C THR A 28 4.59 4.53 4.69
N ARG A 29 5.39 4.96 3.71
CA ARG A 29 6.59 5.77 3.94
C ARG A 29 6.28 7.07 4.69
N LEU A 30 5.21 7.78 4.30
CA LEU A 30 4.82 9.03 4.95
C LEU A 30 4.37 8.81 6.41
N LEU A 31 3.62 7.75 6.67
CA LEU A 31 3.18 7.41 8.04
C LEU A 31 4.36 6.99 8.92
N GLU A 32 5.32 6.21 8.40
CA GLU A 32 6.54 5.89 9.14
C GLU A 32 7.38 7.13 9.43
N GLN A 33 7.49 8.05 8.48
CA GLN A 33 8.18 9.33 8.68
C GLN A 33 7.49 10.16 9.76
N ALA A 34 6.15 10.24 9.73
CA ALA A 34 5.37 10.92 10.76
C ALA A 34 5.58 10.27 12.14
N ARG A 35 5.55 8.94 12.22
CA ARG A 35 5.82 8.18 13.47
C ARG A 35 7.20 8.51 14.04
N ARG A 36 8.24 8.53 13.20
CA ARG A 36 9.61 8.88 13.59
C ARG A 36 9.67 10.31 14.09
N ALA A 37 9.12 11.26 13.34
CA ALA A 37 9.10 12.68 13.71
C ALA A 37 8.40 12.91 15.06
N MET A 38 7.28 12.24 15.32
CA MET A 38 6.57 12.31 16.61
C MET A 38 7.43 11.75 17.75
N ARG A 39 8.07 10.59 17.54
CA ARG A 39 8.96 9.98 18.53
C ARG A 39 10.14 10.89 18.86
N ASP A 40 10.80 11.42 17.84
CA ASP A 40 11.99 12.25 17.98
C ASP A 40 11.64 13.59 18.66
N ALA A 41 10.50 14.19 18.31
CA ALA A 41 10.01 15.39 18.99
C ALA A 41 9.74 15.14 20.48
N GLN A 42 9.16 14.00 20.84
CA GLN A 42 8.88 13.68 22.23
C GLN A 42 10.14 13.36 23.03
N LEU A 43 11.08 12.59 22.46
CA LEU A 43 12.39 12.34 23.07
C LEU A 43 13.18 13.63 23.35
N ALA A 44 13.02 14.65 22.48
CA ALA A 44 13.68 15.94 22.66
C ALA A 44 13.07 16.81 23.76
N HIS A 45 11.79 16.64 24.10
CA HIS A 45 11.06 17.52 25.04
C HIS A 45 10.72 16.87 26.39
N ALA A 46 10.53 15.55 26.41
CA ALA A 46 10.17 14.79 27.59
C ALA A 46 11.11 13.59 27.66
N GLY A 47 12.05 13.56 28.61
CA GLY A 47 12.95 12.44 28.85
C GLY A 47 12.28 11.16 29.36
N GLY A 48 11.03 10.91 28.94
CA GLY A 48 10.21 9.76 29.27
C GLY A 48 9.86 8.95 28.02
N GLU A 49 9.02 7.92 28.21
CA GLU A 49 8.65 7.01 27.13
C GLU A 49 7.80 7.73 26.05
N PRO A 50 8.18 7.64 24.76
CA PRO A 50 7.43 8.30 23.70
C PRO A 50 6.02 7.71 23.58
N TRP A 51 5.02 8.56 23.70
CA TRP A 51 3.64 8.21 23.40
C TRP A 51 3.38 8.27 21.90
N LEU A 52 3.07 7.12 21.30
CA LEU A 52 2.60 7.05 19.92
C LEU A 52 1.11 6.68 19.87
N PRO A 53 0.30 7.35 19.02
CA PRO A 53 -1.09 6.98 18.80
C PRO A 53 -1.22 5.53 18.29
N LYS A 54 -2.08 4.72 18.92
CA LYS A 54 -2.34 3.34 18.46
C LYS A 54 -2.94 3.28 17.06
N GLN A 55 -3.61 4.36 16.63
CA GLN A 55 -4.16 4.51 15.29
C GLN A 55 -3.07 4.53 14.21
N LEU A 56 -1.84 4.95 14.55
CA LEU A 56 -0.71 4.95 13.61
C LEU A 56 -0.27 3.52 13.29
N ASP A 57 -0.16 2.66 14.30
CA ASP A 57 0.16 1.25 14.10
C ASP A 57 -0.99 0.55 13.34
N ALA A 58 -2.24 0.78 13.73
CA ALA A 58 -3.40 0.23 13.02
C ALA A 58 -3.48 0.68 11.54
N ALA A 59 -3.10 1.93 11.24
CA ALA A 59 -3.06 2.42 9.86
C ALA A 59 -1.96 1.75 9.04
N LEU A 60 -0.78 1.51 9.63
CA LEU A 60 0.30 0.78 8.97
C LEU A 60 -0.09 -0.68 8.69
N ASP A 61 -0.70 -1.35 9.67
CA ASP A 61 -1.19 -2.72 9.52
C ASP A 61 -2.26 -2.83 8.42
N GLU A 62 -3.18 -1.86 8.33
CA GLU A 62 -4.19 -1.84 7.29
C GLU A 62 -3.58 -1.59 5.91
N LEU A 63 -2.58 -0.71 5.78
CA LEU A 63 -1.87 -0.49 4.52
C LEU A 63 -1.11 -1.74 4.06
N GLU A 64 -0.50 -2.47 5.00
CA GLU A 64 0.15 -3.76 4.72
C GLU A 64 -0.86 -4.78 4.19
N ARG A 65 -2.01 -4.89 4.85
CA ARG A 65 -3.10 -5.80 4.45
C ARG A 65 -3.61 -5.47 3.05
N GLN A 66 -3.84 -4.19 2.75
CA GLN A 66 -4.30 -3.74 1.44
C GLN A 66 -3.25 -4.02 0.35
N ARG A 67 -1.96 -3.87 0.67
CA ARG A 67 -0.88 -4.20 -0.26
C ARG A 67 -0.87 -5.69 -0.61
N GLY A 68 -1.10 -6.57 0.38
CA GLY A 68 -1.25 -8.01 0.15
C GLY A 68 -2.42 -8.32 -0.79
N VAL A 69 -3.58 -7.72 -0.56
CA VAL A 69 -4.77 -7.93 -1.42
C VAL A 69 -4.51 -7.49 -2.86
N ILE A 70 -3.80 -6.37 -3.07
CA ILE A 70 -3.45 -5.88 -4.42
C ILE A 70 -2.45 -6.82 -5.10
N ALA A 71 -1.46 -7.34 -4.37
CA ALA A 71 -0.51 -8.31 -4.89
C ALA A 71 -1.22 -9.60 -5.33
N ASP A 72 -2.08 -10.16 -4.47
CA ASP A 72 -2.86 -11.36 -4.79
C ASP A 72 -3.76 -11.14 -6.02
N ALA A 73 -4.38 -9.97 -6.14
CA ALA A 73 -5.18 -9.62 -7.31
C ALA A 73 -4.34 -9.52 -8.59
N GLY A 74 -3.12 -9.00 -8.50
CA GLY A 74 -2.16 -8.97 -9.60
C GLY A 74 -1.79 -10.38 -10.07
N ASP A 75 -1.40 -11.25 -9.13
CA ASP A 75 -1.01 -12.64 -9.42
C ASP A 75 -2.14 -13.44 -10.07
N LEU A 76 -3.39 -13.23 -9.62
CA LEU A 76 -4.58 -13.85 -10.22
C LEU A 76 -4.81 -13.39 -11.66
N LEU A 77 -4.62 -12.10 -11.95
CA LEU A 77 -4.76 -11.56 -13.29
C LEU A 77 -3.65 -12.02 -14.23
N ASP A 78 -2.40 -12.06 -13.74
CA ASP A 78 -1.26 -12.59 -14.49
C ASP A 78 -1.49 -14.07 -14.85
N THR A 79 -1.99 -14.87 -13.89
CA THR A 79 -2.34 -16.27 -14.12
C THR A 79 -3.46 -16.42 -15.15
N TYR A 80 -4.45 -15.54 -15.12
CA TYR A 80 -5.55 -15.53 -16.08
C TYR A 80 -5.06 -15.15 -17.49
N GLN A 81 -4.24 -14.11 -17.61
CA GLN A 81 -3.63 -13.68 -18.87
C GLN A 81 -2.74 -14.76 -19.49
N ALA A 82 -1.95 -15.46 -18.69
CA ALA A 82 -1.07 -16.53 -19.18
C ALA A 82 -1.83 -17.74 -19.77
N ARG A 83 -3.14 -17.84 -19.50
CA ARG A 83 -4.01 -18.93 -19.98
C ARG A 83 -4.90 -18.52 -21.17
N LEU A 84 -4.97 -17.23 -21.49
CA LEU A 84 -5.65 -16.70 -22.66
C LEU A 84 -4.79 -16.87 -23.91
#